data_AF-A0AAW1JX04-F1
#
_entry.id   AF-A0AAW1JX04-F1
#
_cell.length_a   1.000
_cell.length_b   1.000
_cell.length_c   1.000
_cell.angle_alpha   90.00
_cell.angle_beta   90.00
_cell.angle_gamma   90.00
#
_symmetry.space_group_name_H-M   'P 1'
#
loop_
_entity.id
_entity.type
_entity.pdbx_description
1 polymer ?
#
loop_
_entity_poly.entity_id
_entity_poly.type
_entity_poly.pdbx_seq_one_letter_code
_entity_poly.pdbx_strand_id
1 'polypeptide(L)'
;MFTKFNIVNLQLQGDSLNLIKTKSILSAFLARVKLMKQNIGRGEFSQFPNLSQTNCQEDDVSTYVQHLNALYSDFETRFEDVLTMVIPQEDDVSTYVQHLNALYSDFETRFEDVLTMVIHQWIINPYGDLEETNVIIQEELTELGTNEELKVQFKNGYQQFWLQNNIPVTYPVLWNIARKSLISFPSS
;
A
#
# COMPACT_ATOMS: atom_id res chain seq x y z
N MET A 1 5.34 -41.82 -15.77
CA MET A 1 4.35 -41.03 -14.99
C MET A 1 5.04 -40.20 -13.93
N PHE A 2 5.83 -40.82 -13.03
CA PHE A 2 6.63 -40.12 -12.01
C PHE A 2 7.53 -39.00 -12.53
N THR A 3 8.17 -39.16 -13.70
CA THR A 3 8.97 -38.08 -14.31
C THR A 3 8.14 -36.82 -14.58
N LYS A 4 6.88 -36.96 -15.03
CA LYS A 4 5.99 -35.82 -15.30
C LYS A 4 5.61 -35.10 -13.99
N PHE A 5 5.44 -35.85 -12.90
CA PHE A 5 5.13 -35.30 -11.58
C PHE A 5 6.35 -34.61 -10.96
N ASN A 6 7.53 -35.21 -11.12
CA ASN A 6 8.78 -34.62 -10.64
C ASN A 6 9.09 -33.27 -11.33
N ILE A 7 8.76 -33.13 -12.62
CA ILE A 7 8.90 -31.84 -13.32
C ILE A 7 8.06 -30.75 -12.64
N VAL A 8 6.81 -31.03 -12.29
CA VAL A 8 5.95 -30.05 -11.62
C VAL A 8 6.47 -29.75 -10.21
N ASN A 9 6.94 -30.76 -9.49
CA ASN A 9 7.55 -30.55 -8.18
C ASN A 9 8.78 -29.63 -8.26
N LEU A 10 9.67 -29.85 -9.24
CA LEU A 10 10.82 -28.98 -9.46
C LEU A 10 10.41 -27.56 -9.86
N GLN A 11 9.37 -27.43 -10.69
CA GLN A 11 8.82 -26.12 -11.07
C GLN A 11 8.27 -25.36 -9.86
N LEU A 12 7.63 -26.04 -8.91
CA LEU A 12 7.11 -25.43 -7.67
C LEU A 12 8.20 -25.11 -6.63
N GLN A 13 9.43 -25.60 -6.81
CA GLN A 13 10.56 -25.38 -5.90
C GLN A 13 11.55 -24.31 -6.38
N GLY A 14 11.31 -23.67 -7.53
CA GLY A 14 12.24 -22.71 -8.12
C GLY A 14 12.24 -21.33 -7.44
N ASP A 15 13.41 -20.70 -7.35
CA ASP A 15 13.65 -19.43 -6.64
C ASP A 15 12.92 -18.19 -7.21
N SER A 16 12.30 -18.30 -8.40
CA SER A 16 11.60 -17.20 -9.08
C SER A 16 10.08 -17.37 -9.17
N LEU A 17 9.53 -18.24 -8.32
CA LEU A 17 8.09 -18.49 -8.25
C LEU A 17 7.37 -17.28 -7.64
N ASN A 18 6.30 -16.85 -8.31
CA ASN A 18 5.36 -15.89 -7.76
C ASN A 18 3.95 -16.48 -7.85
N LEU A 19 3.00 -15.88 -7.16
CA LEU A 19 1.66 -16.44 -6.99
C LEU A 19 0.92 -16.68 -8.32
N ILE A 20 1.15 -15.82 -9.33
CA ILE A 20 0.62 -15.98 -10.68
C ILE A 20 1.20 -17.23 -11.36
N LYS A 21 2.52 -17.40 -11.31
CA LYS A 21 3.21 -18.58 -11.87
C LYS A 21 2.78 -19.85 -11.12
N THR A 22 2.71 -19.81 -9.80
CA THR A 22 2.26 -20.94 -8.97
C THR A 22 0.86 -21.38 -9.36
N LYS A 23 -0.09 -20.44 -9.46
CA LYS A 23 -1.47 -20.71 -9.89
C LYS A 23 -1.54 -21.34 -11.28
N SER A 24 -0.74 -20.83 -12.21
CA SER A 24 -0.65 -21.36 -13.58
C SER A 24 -0.11 -22.79 -13.61
N ILE A 25 0.97 -23.07 -12.89
CA ILE A 25 1.60 -24.39 -12.80
C ILE A 25 0.63 -25.42 -12.20
N LEU A 26 -0.03 -25.08 -11.09
CA LEU A 26 -1.01 -25.94 -10.42
C LEU A 26 -2.22 -26.25 -11.32
N SER A 27 -2.76 -25.22 -11.98
CA SER A 27 -3.88 -25.37 -12.92
C SER A 27 -3.51 -26.28 -14.10
N ALA A 28 -2.33 -26.09 -14.69
CA ALA A 28 -1.82 -26.93 -15.76
C ALA A 28 -1.57 -28.37 -15.30
N PHE A 29 -1.08 -28.56 -14.08
CA PHE A 29 -0.88 -29.87 -13.49
C PHE A 29 -2.20 -30.63 -13.30
N LEU A 30 -3.20 -30.00 -12.68
CA LEU A 30 -4.54 -30.58 -12.49
C LEU A 30 -5.19 -30.96 -13.82
N ALA A 31 -5.09 -30.10 -14.84
CA ALA A 31 -5.57 -30.41 -16.18
C ALA A 31 -4.91 -31.66 -16.78
N ARG A 32 -3.59 -31.83 -16.56
CA ARG A 32 -2.86 -33.02 -16.99
C ARG A 32 -3.27 -34.27 -16.21
N VAL A 33 -3.42 -34.20 -14.89
CA VAL A 33 -3.91 -35.33 -14.07
C VAL A 33 -5.31 -35.75 -14.51
N LYS A 34 -6.19 -34.78 -14.79
CA LYS A 34 -7.54 -35.02 -15.32
C LYS A 34 -7.54 -35.73 -16.67
N LEU A 35 -6.66 -35.33 -17.59
CA LEU A 35 -6.52 -35.99 -18.89
C LEU A 35 -5.93 -37.40 -18.73
N MET A 36 -4.94 -37.56 -17.85
CA MET A 36 -4.31 -38.86 -17.60
C MET A 36 -5.29 -39.88 -17.04
N LYS A 37 -6.15 -39.50 -16.08
CA LYS A 37 -7.17 -40.42 -15.55
C LYS A 37 -8.24 -40.79 -16.58
N GLN A 38 -8.63 -39.86 -17.45
CA GLN A 38 -9.61 -40.13 -18.52
C GLN A 38 -9.05 -41.13 -19.53
N ASN A 39 -7.82 -40.94 -19.98
CA ASN A 39 -7.21 -41.82 -20.98
C ASN A 39 -6.96 -43.21 -20.40
N ILE A 40 -6.44 -43.31 -19.17
CA ILE A 40 -6.25 -44.61 -18.50
C ILE A 40 -7.58 -45.32 -18.31
N GLY A 41 -8.63 -44.62 -17.85
CA GLY A 41 -9.96 -45.20 -17.69
C GLY A 41 -10.60 -45.68 -19.00
N ARG A 42 -10.13 -45.22 -20.16
CA ARG A 42 -10.54 -45.70 -21.49
C ARG A 42 -9.63 -46.79 -22.06
N GLY A 43 -8.58 -47.20 -21.33
CA GLY A 43 -7.56 -48.10 -21.85
C GLY A 43 -6.60 -47.47 -22.87
N GLU A 44 -6.57 -46.14 -22.97
CA GLU A 44 -5.73 -45.41 -23.93
C GLU A 44 -4.32 -45.18 -23.35
N PHE A 45 -3.41 -46.11 -23.63
CA PHE A 45 -2.06 -46.10 -23.04
C PHE A 45 -0.95 -45.48 -23.90
N SER A 46 -1.25 -44.99 -25.11
CA SER A 46 -0.26 -44.52 -26.09
C SER A 46 0.70 -43.44 -25.56
N GLN A 47 0.24 -42.60 -24.63
CA GLN A 47 1.02 -41.54 -23.99
C GLN A 47 1.85 -42.01 -22.77
N PHE A 48 1.78 -43.30 -22.43
CA PHE A 48 2.42 -43.93 -21.29
C PHE A 48 3.27 -45.13 -21.76
N PRO A 49 4.52 -44.91 -22.19
CA PRO A 49 5.36 -45.96 -22.79
C PRO A 49 5.40 -47.25 -21.96
N ASN A 50 5.53 -47.12 -20.64
CA ASN A 50 5.56 -48.28 -19.75
C ASN A 50 4.23 -49.01 -19.66
N LEU A 51 3.10 -48.30 -19.67
CA LEU A 51 1.77 -48.93 -19.60
C LEU A 51 1.34 -49.52 -20.95
N SER A 52 1.74 -48.89 -22.07
CA SER A 52 1.45 -49.38 -23.42
C SER A 52 2.14 -50.71 -23.76
N GLN A 53 3.19 -51.05 -23.02
CA GLN A 53 3.98 -52.27 -23.22
C GLN A 53 3.55 -53.40 -22.27
N THR A 54 2.68 -53.12 -21.30
CA THR A 54 2.22 -54.08 -20.29
C THR A 54 0.78 -54.51 -20.57
N ASN A 55 0.47 -55.78 -20.28
CA ASN A 55 -0.90 -56.28 -20.33
C ASN A 55 -1.68 -55.83 -19.07
N CYS A 56 -2.09 -54.56 -19.02
CA CYS A 56 -2.86 -54.02 -17.90
C CYS A 56 -4.24 -54.67 -17.83
N GLN A 57 -4.56 -55.29 -16.69
CA GLN A 57 -5.90 -55.81 -16.42
C GLN A 57 -6.85 -54.67 -16.04
N GLU A 58 -8.16 -54.93 -16.10
CA GLU A 58 -9.19 -53.96 -15.73
C GLU A 58 -9.05 -53.49 -14.26
N ASP A 59 -8.67 -54.40 -13.37
CA ASP A 59 -8.39 -54.08 -11.95
C ASP A 59 -7.20 -53.14 -11.78
N ASP A 60 -6.17 -53.27 -12.62
CA ASP A 60 -5.01 -52.36 -12.61
C ASP A 60 -5.44 -50.96 -13.06
N VAL A 61 -6.23 -50.89 -14.13
CA VAL A 61 -6.77 -49.63 -14.67
C VAL A 61 -7.59 -48.90 -13.60
N SER A 62 -8.49 -49.63 -12.93
CA SER A 62 -9.28 -49.10 -11.82
C SER A 62 -8.40 -48.52 -10.71
N THR A 63 -7.37 -49.26 -10.30
CA THR A 63 -6.42 -48.82 -9.27
C THR A 63 -5.68 -47.53 -9.67
N TYR A 64 -5.18 -47.45 -10.92
CA TYR A 64 -4.53 -46.23 -11.41
C TYR A 64 -5.47 -45.02 -11.43
N VAL A 65 -6.72 -45.22 -11.88
CA VAL A 65 -7.73 -44.15 -11.90
C VAL A 65 -8.05 -43.68 -10.50
N GLN A 66 -8.19 -44.58 -9.53
CA GLN A 66 -8.43 -44.24 -8.13
C GLN A 66 -7.29 -43.40 -7.55
N HIS A 67 -6.03 -43.78 -7.77
CA HIS A 67 -4.89 -42.99 -7.30
C HIS A 67 -4.82 -41.60 -7.93
N LEU A 68 -5.10 -41.49 -9.24
CA LEU A 68 -5.13 -40.18 -9.90
C LEU A 68 -6.28 -39.30 -9.41
N ASN A 69 -7.43 -39.89 -9.06
CA ASN A 69 -8.52 -39.17 -8.42
C ASN A 69 -8.16 -38.67 -7.03
N ALA A 70 -7.55 -39.52 -6.21
CA ALA A 70 -7.09 -39.12 -4.88
C ALA A 70 -6.05 -37.98 -4.96
N LEU A 71 -5.08 -38.09 -5.88
CA LEU A 71 -4.09 -37.04 -6.13
C LEU A 71 -4.73 -35.73 -6.60
N TYR A 72 -5.68 -35.80 -7.52
CA TYR A 72 -6.39 -34.63 -8.03
C TYR A 72 -7.14 -33.91 -6.90
N SER A 73 -7.90 -34.67 -6.10
CA SER A 73 -8.64 -34.13 -4.95
C SER A 73 -7.73 -33.53 -3.89
N ASP A 74 -6.60 -34.19 -3.58
CA ASP A 74 -5.62 -33.70 -2.61
C ASP A 74 -5.04 -32.34 -3.05
N PHE A 75 -4.72 -32.18 -4.34
CA PHE A 75 -4.23 -30.91 -4.87
C PHE A 75 -5.31 -29.82 -4.93
N GLU A 76 -6.56 -30.16 -5.26
CA GLU A 76 -7.66 -29.19 -5.21
C GLU A 76 -7.87 -28.67 -3.79
N THR A 77 -7.87 -29.55 -2.78
CA THR A 77 -8.05 -29.15 -1.37
C THR A 77 -6.84 -28.40 -0.83
N ARG A 78 -5.61 -28.89 -1.07
CA ARG A 78 -4.41 -28.27 -0.49
C ARG A 78 -4.07 -26.90 -1.06
N PHE A 79 -4.48 -26.63 -2.29
CA PHE A 79 -4.16 -25.37 -3.00
C PHE A 79 -5.42 -24.60 -3.42
N GLU A 80 -6.54 -24.81 -2.71
CA GLU A 80 -7.81 -24.14 -3.00
C GLU A 80 -7.65 -22.62 -3.02
N ASP A 81 -6.95 -22.07 -2.04
CA ASP A 81 -6.63 -20.65 -1.91
C ASP A 81 -5.91 -20.09 -3.15
N VAL A 82 -4.88 -20.78 -3.63
CA VAL A 82 -4.12 -20.39 -4.82
C VAL A 82 -4.95 -20.55 -6.10
N LEU A 83 -5.75 -21.62 -6.21
CA LEU A 83 -6.57 -21.91 -7.38
C LEU A 83 -7.77 -20.93 -7.49
N THR A 84 -8.34 -20.51 -6.37
CA THR A 84 -9.49 -19.60 -6.33
C THR A 84 -9.10 -18.12 -6.33
N MET A 85 -7.84 -17.80 -6.04
CA MET A 85 -7.36 -16.41 -5.99
C MET A 85 -7.71 -15.60 -7.24
N VAL A 86 -8.42 -14.48 -7.07
CA VAL A 86 -8.64 -13.50 -8.14
C VAL A 86 -7.39 -12.63 -8.27
N ILE A 87 -6.70 -12.71 -9.41
CA ILE A 87 -5.56 -11.82 -9.71
C ILE A 87 -6.18 -10.51 -10.22
N PRO A 88 -5.96 -9.37 -9.52
CA PRO A 88 -6.46 -8.08 -9.97
C PRO A 88 -6.00 -7.82 -11.41
N GLN A 89 -6.95 -7.46 -12.28
CA GLN A 89 -6.62 -7.09 -13.65
C GLN A 89 -5.99 -5.68 -13.68
N GLU A 90 -5.34 -5.32 -14.79
CA GLU A 90 -4.81 -3.95 -14.96
C GLU A 90 -5.92 -2.90 -14.77
N ASP A 91 -7.16 -3.22 -15.13
CA ASP A 91 -8.33 -2.37 -14.93
C ASP A 91 -8.68 -2.14 -13.44
N ASP A 92 -8.48 -3.15 -12.58
CA ASP A 92 -8.72 -3.04 -11.13
C ASP A 92 -7.69 -2.11 -10.48
N VAL A 93 -6.43 -2.23 -10.89
CA VAL A 93 -5.34 -1.35 -10.44
C VAL A 93 -5.55 0.07 -10.94
N SER A 94 -5.95 0.23 -12.21
CA SER A 94 -6.26 1.52 -12.81
C SER A 94 -7.39 2.23 -12.07
N THR A 95 -8.45 1.51 -11.69
CA THR A 95 -9.56 2.04 -10.90
C THR A 95 -9.09 2.56 -9.54
N TYR A 96 -8.27 1.78 -8.81
CA TYR A 96 -7.72 2.21 -7.52
C TYR A 96 -6.83 3.46 -7.65
N VAL A 97 -5.96 3.50 -8.67
CA VAL A 97 -5.10 4.67 -8.94
C VAL A 97 -5.94 5.91 -9.27
N GLN A 98 -7.00 5.76 -10.07
CA GLN A 98 -7.91 6.86 -10.37
C GLN A 98 -8.59 7.40 -9.10
N HIS A 99 -9.03 6.53 -8.20
CA HIS A 99 -9.61 6.95 -6.92
C HIS A 99 -8.60 7.70 -6.04
N LEU A 100 -7.36 7.23 -5.94
CA LEU A 100 -6.32 7.92 -5.18
C LEU A 100 -6.00 9.31 -5.77
N ASN A 101 -5.93 9.42 -7.10
CA ASN A 101 -5.71 10.71 -7.76
C ASN A 101 -6.88 11.67 -7.55
N ALA A 102 -8.12 11.17 -7.61
CA ALA A 102 -9.30 11.98 -7.32
C ALA A 102 -9.32 12.47 -5.87
N LEU A 103 -8.95 11.61 -4.92
CA LEU A 103 -8.82 11.98 -3.52
C LEU A 103 -7.73 13.04 -3.33
N TYR A 104 -6.55 12.84 -3.93
CA TYR A 104 -5.45 13.80 -3.87
C TYR A 104 -5.87 15.18 -4.40
N SER A 105 -6.53 15.22 -5.57
CA SER A 105 -7.04 16.47 -6.16
C SER A 105 -8.13 17.13 -5.29
N ASP A 106 -9.01 16.35 -4.67
CA ASP A 106 -10.02 16.85 -3.72
C ASP A 106 -9.35 17.47 -2.49
N PHE A 107 -8.30 16.85 -1.95
CA PHE A 107 -7.52 17.40 -0.84
C PHE A 107 -6.80 18.70 -1.23
N GLU A 108 -6.12 18.73 -2.38
CA GLU A 108 -5.47 19.96 -2.88
C GLU A 108 -6.47 21.11 -3.03
N THR A 109 -7.66 20.82 -3.54
CA THR A 109 -8.70 21.83 -3.75
C THR A 109 -9.31 22.29 -2.43
N ARG A 110 -9.61 21.37 -1.51
CA ARG A 110 -10.27 21.69 -0.23
C ARG A 110 -9.37 22.42 0.75
N PHE A 111 -8.06 22.21 0.67
CA PHE A 111 -7.07 22.77 1.60
C PHE A 111 -6.07 23.69 0.90
N GLU A 112 -6.43 24.25 -0.27
CA GLU A 112 -5.58 25.18 -1.02
C GLU A 112 -5.14 26.37 -0.15
N ASP A 113 -6.05 26.89 0.68
CA ASP A 113 -5.81 27.98 1.62
C ASP A 113 -4.74 27.64 2.67
N VAL A 114 -4.76 26.42 3.21
CA VAL A 114 -3.75 25.92 4.17
C VAL A 114 -2.42 25.67 3.47
N LEU A 115 -2.45 25.07 2.28
CA LEU A 115 -1.23 24.74 1.51
C LEU A 115 -0.50 26.00 1.03
N THR A 116 -1.25 27.07 0.72
CA THR A 116 -0.69 28.35 0.27
C THR A 116 -0.46 29.35 1.41
N MET A 117 -0.76 28.97 2.65
CA MET A 117 -0.61 29.84 3.81
C MET A 117 0.86 30.18 4.06
N VAL A 118 1.17 31.48 4.05
CA VAL A 118 2.51 31.99 4.39
C VAL A 118 2.57 32.34 5.87
N ILE A 119 3.32 31.54 6.64
CA ILE A 119 3.63 31.85 8.04
C ILE A 119 4.99 32.55 8.09
N HIS A 120 5.01 33.81 8.52
CA HIS A 120 6.25 34.56 8.67
C HIS A 120 7.10 33.99 9.79
N GLN A 121 8.42 33.91 9.58
CA GLN A 121 9.35 33.34 10.58
C GLN A 121 9.28 34.06 11.93
N TRP A 122 9.08 35.37 11.93
CA TRP A 122 8.97 36.15 13.17
C TRP A 122 7.74 35.78 14.01
N ILE A 123 6.71 35.16 13.43
CA ILE A 123 5.56 34.63 14.18
C ILE A 123 5.98 33.37 14.97
N ILE A 124 6.84 32.53 14.40
CA ILE A 124 7.33 31.31 15.06
C ILE A 124 8.47 31.63 16.02
N ASN A 125 9.37 32.53 15.64
CA ASN A 125 10.49 32.99 16.45
C ASN A 125 10.76 34.49 16.23
N PRO A 126 10.13 35.37 17.05
CA PRO A 126 10.31 36.82 16.93
C PRO A 126 11.70 37.31 17.35
N TYR A 127 12.50 36.46 18.01
CA TYR A 127 13.86 36.78 18.47
C TYR A 127 14.95 36.14 17.57
N GLY A 128 14.57 35.59 16.42
CA GLY A 128 15.50 35.07 15.43
C GLY A 128 16.28 36.18 14.71
N ASP A 129 17.22 35.78 13.86
CA ASP A 129 17.82 36.69 12.90
C ASP A 129 16.82 36.92 11.77
N LEU A 130 16.19 38.09 11.76
CA LEU A 130 15.03 38.40 10.92
C LEU A 130 15.39 39.51 9.93
N GLU A 131 15.55 39.15 8.65
CA GLU A 131 15.54 40.11 7.54
C GLU A 131 14.08 40.41 7.13
N GLU A 132 13.36 41.16 7.97
CA GLU A 132 11.99 41.59 7.64
C GLU A 132 12.05 42.90 6.85
N THR A 133 11.47 42.95 5.65
CA THR A 133 11.49 44.15 4.79
C THR A 133 10.25 45.02 4.96
N ASN A 134 9.22 44.50 5.62
CA ASN A 134 8.00 45.23 5.88
C ASN A 134 8.22 46.30 6.98
N VAL A 135 8.38 47.55 6.54
CA VAL A 135 8.61 48.73 7.37
C VAL A 135 7.52 48.91 8.45
N ILE A 136 6.29 48.45 8.18
CA ILE A 136 5.16 48.60 9.11
C ILE A 136 5.36 47.80 10.40
N ILE A 137 6.10 46.67 10.34
CA ILE A 137 6.33 45.79 11.49
C ILE A 137 7.73 45.88 12.08
N GLN A 138 8.67 46.52 11.38
CA GLN A 138 10.06 46.62 11.84
C GLN A 138 10.21 47.33 13.19
N GLU A 139 9.44 48.39 13.43
CA GLU A 139 9.50 49.16 14.69
C GLU A 139 9.14 48.26 15.88
N GLU A 140 7.95 47.64 15.84
CA GLU A 140 7.51 46.72 16.90
C GLU A 140 8.40 45.48 17.04
N LEU A 141 8.95 44.93 15.93
CA LEU A 141 9.90 43.81 16.01
C LEU A 141 11.21 44.22 16.70
N THR A 142 11.70 45.43 16.43
CA THR A 142 12.93 45.94 17.05
C THR A 142 12.70 46.18 18.53
N GLU A 143 11.60 46.82 18.90
CA GLU A 143 11.22 47.01 20.30
C GLU A 143 11.06 45.68 21.03
N LEU A 144 10.33 44.73 20.42
CA LEU A 144 10.13 43.40 20.98
C LEU A 144 11.47 42.67 21.17
N GLY A 145 12.39 42.77 20.20
CA GLY A 145 13.71 42.15 20.27
C GLY A 145 14.57 42.64 21.44
N THR A 146 14.34 43.87 21.92
CA THR A 146 15.01 44.42 23.11
C THR A 146 14.33 44.09 24.44
N ASN A 147 13.14 43.49 24.41
CA ASN A 147 12.38 43.16 25.61
C ASN A 147 12.81 41.82 26.21
N GLU A 148 13.77 41.87 27.13
CA GLU A 148 14.32 40.68 27.79
C GLU A 148 13.30 39.94 28.68
N GLU A 149 12.29 40.63 29.23
CA GLU A 149 11.24 39.97 30.03
C GLU A 149 10.37 39.08 29.14
N LEU A 150 9.90 39.60 28.02
CA LEU A 150 9.10 38.86 27.04
C LEU A 150 9.91 37.73 26.39
N LYS A 151 11.21 37.93 26.20
CA LYS A 151 12.13 36.90 25.71
C LYS A 151 12.25 35.71 26.65
N VAL A 152 12.22 35.94 27.97
CA VAL A 152 12.16 34.86 28.97
C VAL A 152 10.83 34.11 28.88
N GLN A 153 9.71 34.83 28.69
CA GLN A 153 8.37 34.24 28.59
C GLN A 153 8.16 33.41 27.31
N PHE A 154 8.85 33.77 26.22
CA PHE A 154 8.81 33.03 24.94
C PHE A 154 9.23 31.56 25.08
N LYS A 155 9.94 31.17 26.14
CA LYS A 155 10.29 29.77 26.45
C LYS A 155 9.06 28.84 26.53
N ASN A 156 7.87 29.38 26.76
CA ASN A 156 6.61 28.63 26.78
C ASN A 156 6.02 28.34 25.38
N GLY A 157 6.71 28.76 24.31
CA GLY A 157 6.32 28.55 22.91
C GLY A 157 5.58 29.75 22.30
N TYR A 158 5.65 29.87 20.97
CA TYR A 158 5.14 31.00 20.22
C TYR A 158 3.62 31.22 20.40
N GLN A 159 2.83 30.15 20.43
CA GLN A 159 1.37 30.28 20.56
C GLN A 159 0.99 30.88 21.92
N GLN A 160 1.58 30.39 23.01
CA GLN A 160 1.36 30.96 24.34
C GLN A 160 1.87 32.40 24.40
N PHE A 161 3.03 32.67 23.81
CA PHE A 161 3.63 33.99 23.75
C PHE A 161 2.71 35.04 23.12
N TRP A 162 2.13 34.75 21.95
CA TRP A 162 1.27 35.70 21.23
C TRP A 162 -0.12 35.86 21.85
N LEU A 163 -0.66 34.82 22.52
CA LEU A 163 -1.99 34.84 23.12
C LEU A 163 -2.05 35.53 24.50
N GLN A 164 -0.94 36.10 24.98
CA GLN A 164 -0.90 36.84 26.25
C GLN A 164 -1.65 38.18 26.15
N ASN A 165 -2.31 38.58 27.24
CA ASN A 165 -3.17 39.77 27.27
C ASN A 165 -2.45 41.11 27.01
N ASN A 166 -1.14 41.17 27.26
CA ASN A 166 -0.33 42.38 27.05
C ASN A 166 0.05 42.58 25.58
N ILE A 167 0.27 41.51 24.81
CA ILE A 167 0.75 41.59 23.42
C ILE A 167 -0.17 42.41 22.50
N PRO A 168 -1.51 42.25 22.52
CA PRO A 168 -2.41 43.08 21.70
C PRO A 168 -2.36 44.59 22.00
N VAL A 169 -1.90 44.97 23.19
CA VAL A 169 -1.83 46.37 23.64
C VAL A 169 -0.44 46.95 23.37
N THR A 170 0.61 46.18 23.64
CA THR A 170 2.00 46.63 23.51
C THR A 170 2.52 46.53 22.07
N TYR A 171 2.10 45.50 21.32
CA TYR A 171 2.53 45.26 19.93
C TYR A 171 1.30 45.02 19.02
N PRO A 172 0.41 46.02 18.88
CA PRO A 172 -0.85 45.87 18.17
C PRO A 172 -0.68 45.53 16.68
N VAL A 173 0.38 45.99 16.02
CA VAL A 173 0.62 45.71 14.60
C VAL A 173 1.04 44.25 14.40
N LEU A 174 2.03 43.77 15.17
CA LEU A 174 2.48 42.38 15.14
C LEU A 174 1.35 41.43 15.51
N TRP A 175 0.61 41.72 16.58
CA TRP A 175 -0.52 40.91 17.01
C TRP A 175 -1.58 40.76 15.92
N ASN A 176 -1.94 41.86 15.23
CA ASN A 176 -2.96 41.83 14.19
C ASN A 176 -2.63 40.91 13.01
N ILE A 177 -1.36 40.70 12.73
CA ILE A 177 -0.89 39.78 11.69
C ILE A 177 -0.76 38.37 12.27
N ALA A 178 -0.07 38.20 13.40
CA ALA A 178 0.17 36.91 14.04
C ALA A 178 -1.13 36.18 14.37
N ARG A 179 -2.15 36.88 14.89
CA ARG A 179 -3.44 36.28 15.26
C ARG A 179 -4.14 35.54 14.13
N LYS A 180 -3.92 35.96 12.87
CA LYS A 180 -4.53 35.31 11.69
C LYS A 180 -3.95 33.91 11.46
N SER A 181 -2.69 33.70 11.83
CA SER A 181 -2.00 32.40 11.73
C SER A 181 -2.21 31.53 12.98
N LEU A 182 -2.76 32.09 14.05
CA LEU A 182 -2.96 31.42 15.34
C LEU A 182 -4.42 30.95 15.55
N ILE A 183 -5.29 31.16 14.56
CA ILE A 183 -6.68 30.70 14.63
C ILE A 183 -6.69 29.18 14.64
N SER A 184 -7.23 28.58 15.70
CA SER A 184 -7.46 27.13 15.75
C SER A 184 -8.59 26.76 14.80
N PHE A 185 -8.38 25.74 13.96
CA PHE A 185 -9.50 25.10 13.28
C PHE A 185 -10.49 24.58 14.32
N PRO A 186 -11.81 24.79 14.13
CA PRO A 186 -12.80 24.16 14.99
C PRO A 186 -12.60 22.65 14.93
N SER A 187 -12.36 22.02 16.08
CA SER A 187 -12.38 20.56 16.16
C SER A 187 -13.80 20.07 15.86
N SER A 188 -13.93 19.16 14.89
CA SER A 188 -15.19 18.47 14.58
C SER A 188 -15.60 17.51 15.68
#